data_AF-A0A2V9VKE9-F1
#
_entry.id   AF-A0A2V9VKE9-F1
#
_cell.length_a   1.000
_cell.length_b   1.000
_cell.length_c   1.000
_cell.angle_alpha   90.00
_cell.angle_beta   90.00
_cell.angle_gamma   90.00
#
_symmetry.space_group_name_H-M   'P 1'
#
loop_
_entity.id
_entity.type
_entity.pdbx_description
1 polymer ?
#
loop_
_entity_poly.entity_id
_entity_poly.type
_entity_poly.pdbx_seq_one_letter_code
_entity_poly.pdbx_strand_id
1 'polypeptide(L)'
;MRNELCFSTFDPLFSDAPSLCDICETKPSVFQFESGSTESDAATRPVKGYCCASCAVQLLNKLQDAESLAWAAEEVSVQKDGMDVSDFHTRRLATFGTHGHN
;
A
#
# COMPACT_ATOMS: atom_id res chain seq x y z
N MET A 1 -3.31 2.07 -6.31
CA MET A 1 -3.34 0.63 -5.99
C MET A 1 -3.18 0.40 -4.50
N ARG A 2 -4.23 -0.09 -3.81
CA ARG A 2 -4.12 -0.57 -2.42
C ARG A 2 -4.15 -2.09 -2.44
N ASN A 3 -3.05 -2.69 -2.03
CA ASN A 3 -2.93 -4.13 -1.84
C ASN A 3 -3.31 -4.46 -0.41
N GLU A 4 -3.97 -5.59 -0.20
CA GLU A 4 -4.40 -6.06 1.10
C GLU A 4 -3.83 -7.45 1.36
N LEU A 5 -3.41 -7.70 2.59
CA LEU A 5 -2.90 -8.99 3.05
C LEU A 5 -3.38 -9.24 4.47
N CYS A 6 -4.15 -10.31 4.64
CA CYS A 6 -4.70 -10.73 5.92
C CYS A 6 -4.14 -12.10 6.30
N PHE A 7 -3.74 -12.26 7.55
CA PHE A 7 -3.34 -13.55 8.12
C PHE A 7 -4.31 -13.96 9.22
N SER A 8 -4.67 -15.24 9.24
CA SER A 8 -5.44 -15.87 10.30
C SER A 8 -4.77 -17.15 10.77
N THR A 9 -4.93 -17.46 12.05
CA THR A 9 -4.66 -18.80 12.57
C THR A 9 -5.84 -19.71 12.23
N PHE A 10 -5.57 -21.00 12.07
CA PHE A 10 -6.59 -22.01 11.84
C PHE A 10 -6.52 -23.11 12.90
N ASP A 11 -7.65 -23.73 13.21
CA ASP A 11 -7.69 -24.87 14.11
C ASP A 11 -7.51 -26.17 13.30
N PRO A 12 -6.45 -26.97 13.56
CA PRO A 12 -6.23 -28.23 12.86
C PRO A 12 -7.38 -29.25 12.98
N LEU A 13 -8.25 -29.12 13.98
CA LEU A 13 -9.41 -29.99 14.18
C LEU A 13 -10.61 -29.60 13.32
N PHE A 14 -10.66 -28.35 12.86
CA PHE A 14 -11.82 -27.80 12.12
C PHE A 14 -11.45 -27.30 10.72
N SER A 15 -10.19 -27.42 10.32
CA SER A 15 -9.72 -26.97 9.00
C SER A 15 -8.85 -28.03 8.34
N ASP A 16 -9.15 -28.31 7.07
CA ASP A 16 -8.33 -29.15 6.20
C ASP A 16 -7.11 -28.37 5.70
N ALA A 17 -6.30 -27.87 6.63
CA ALA A 17 -5.09 -27.15 6.29
C ALA A 17 -4.04 -28.12 5.71
N PRO A 18 -3.39 -27.77 4.60
CA PRO A 18 -2.34 -28.59 4.01
C PRO A 18 -1.16 -28.71 4.97
N SER A 19 -0.57 -29.90 5.05
CA SER A 19 0.58 -30.18 5.91
C SER A 19 1.83 -29.38 5.52
N LEU A 20 1.89 -28.91 4.28
CA LEU A 20 2.97 -28.10 3.72
C LEU A 20 2.42 -26.75 3.23
N CYS A 21 3.29 -25.75 3.28
CA CYS A 21 3.03 -24.41 2.81
C CYS A 21 2.74 -24.38 1.30
N ASP A 22 1.66 -23.71 0.91
CA ASP A 22 1.24 -23.56 -0.50
C ASP A 22 2.19 -22.70 -1.34
N ILE A 23 3.16 -22.02 -0.71
CA ILE A 23 4.08 -21.09 -1.37
C ILE A 23 5.44 -21.74 -1.62
N CYS A 24 6.00 -22.43 -0.63
CA CYS A 24 7.34 -23.01 -0.72
C CYS A 24 7.36 -24.54 -0.73
N GLU A 25 6.22 -25.18 -0.51
CA GLU A 25 6.00 -26.65 -0.58
C GLU A 25 6.98 -27.49 0.27
N THR A 26 7.64 -26.87 1.25
CA THR A 26 8.77 -27.47 1.99
C THR A 26 8.64 -27.39 3.50
N LYS A 27 7.92 -26.38 4.02
CA LYS A 27 7.76 -26.16 5.46
C LYS A 27 6.31 -26.34 5.86
N PRO A 28 6.03 -26.67 7.13
CA PRO A 28 4.66 -26.75 7.63
C PRO A 28 3.88 -25.45 7.48
N SER A 29 2.61 -25.56 7.14
CA SER A 29 1.65 -24.44 7.15
C SER A 29 1.39 -23.98 8.58
N VAL A 30 1.41 -22.67 8.79
CA VAL A 30 1.21 -22.04 10.11
C VAL A 30 0.09 -21.00 10.07
N PHE A 31 -0.02 -20.27 8.97
CA PHE A 31 -1.01 -19.22 8.79
C PHE A 31 -1.87 -19.51 7.57
N GLN A 32 -3.17 -19.28 7.69
CA GLN A 32 -3.99 -19.01 6.52
C GLN A 32 -3.76 -17.56 6.11
N PHE A 33 -3.71 -17.30 4.80
CA PHE A 33 -3.57 -15.96 4.26
C PHE A 33 -4.62 -15.70 3.18
N GLU A 34 -4.99 -14.42 3.04
CA GLU A 34 -5.80 -13.89 1.96
C GLU A 34 -5.13 -12.62 1.44
N SER A 35 -4.99 -12.50 0.13
CA SER A 35 -4.42 -11.33 -0.52
C SER A 35 -5.31 -10.84 -1.66
N GLY A 36 -5.40 -9.52 -1.82
CA GLY A 36 -6.25 -8.89 -2.83
C GLY A 36 -5.82 -7.46 -3.15
N SER A 37 -6.46 -6.88 -4.17
CA SER A 37 -6.28 -5.49 -4.58
C SER A 37 -7.64 -4.80 -4.62
N THR A 38 -7.77 -3.63 -3.99
CA THR A 38 -9.07 -2.91 -3.95
C THR A 38 -9.34 -2.10 -5.22
N GLU A 39 -8.43 -2.11 -6.20
CA GLU A 39 -8.62 -1.35 -7.43
C GLU A 39 -9.53 -2.15 -8.38
N SER A 40 -10.69 -1.55 -8.63
CA SER A 40 -11.81 -2.08 -9.40
C SER A 40 -11.42 -2.43 -10.83
N ASP A 41 -10.95 -3.65 -11.05
CA ASP A 41 -11.25 -4.40 -12.26
C ASP A 41 -11.63 -5.81 -11.81
N ALA A 42 -12.81 -6.27 -12.23
CA ALA A 42 -13.52 -7.42 -11.66
C ALA A 42 -12.84 -8.80 -11.86
N ALA A 43 -11.53 -8.86 -12.11
CA ALA A 43 -10.84 -10.03 -12.65
C ALA A 43 -9.85 -10.70 -11.69
N THR A 44 -9.24 -9.99 -10.72
CA THR A 44 -8.29 -10.62 -9.79
C THR A 44 -9.03 -11.11 -8.55
N ARG A 45 -9.49 -12.36 -8.60
CA ARG A 45 -10.02 -13.04 -7.41
C ARG A 45 -8.98 -13.00 -6.28
N PRO A 46 -9.39 -12.73 -5.04
CA PRO A 46 -8.47 -12.76 -3.91
C PRO A 46 -7.83 -14.15 -3.82
N VAL A 47 -6.51 -14.17 -3.66
CA VAL A 47 -5.75 -15.41 -3.50
C VAL A 47 -5.80 -15.78 -2.02
N LYS A 48 -6.35 -16.95 -1.71
CA LYS A 48 -6.35 -17.54 -0.37
C LYS A 48 -5.52 -18.81 -0.35
N GLY A 49 -4.83 -19.06 0.76
CA GLY A 49 -4.06 -20.28 0.94
C GLY A 49 -3.45 -20.35 2.33
N TYR A 50 -2.47 -21.24 2.48
CA TYR A 50 -1.75 -21.48 3.72
C TYR A 50 -0.25 -21.29 3.53
N CYS A 51 0.39 -20.63 4.49
CA CYS A 51 1.80 -20.33 4.43
C CYS A 51 2.55 -20.65 5.72
N CYS A 52 3.84 -20.95 5.58
CA CYS A 52 4.76 -21.02 6.71
C CYS A 52 5.20 -19.62 7.14
N ALA A 53 5.79 -19.51 8.33
CA ALA A 53 6.24 -18.23 8.87
C ALA A 53 7.24 -17.47 7.96
N SER A 54 8.17 -18.17 7.29
CA SER A 54 9.11 -17.49 6.39
C SER A 54 8.42 -16.94 5.14
N CYS A 55 7.41 -17.62 4.61
CA CYS A 55 6.65 -17.14 3.47
C CYS A 55 5.71 -16.00 3.86
N ALA A 56 5.16 -16.01 5.08
CA ALA A 56 4.39 -14.88 5.61
C ALA A 56 5.22 -13.58 5.63
N VAL A 57 6.48 -13.65 6.10
CA VAL A 57 7.40 -12.49 6.07
C VAL A 57 7.67 -12.02 4.63
N GLN A 58 7.85 -12.94 3.68
CA GLN A 58 8.04 -12.55 2.27
C GLN A 58 6.80 -11.88 1.67
N LEU A 59 5.59 -12.33 2.04
CA LEU A 59 4.35 -11.69 1.61
C LEU A 59 4.24 -10.27 2.19
N LEU A 60 4.60 -10.07 3.46
CA LEU A 60 4.64 -8.75 4.09
C LEU A 60 5.66 -7.82 3.41
N ASN A 61 6.85 -8.31 3.10
CA ASN A 61 7.85 -7.50 2.38
C ASN A 61 7.33 -7.06 1.01
N LYS A 62 6.67 -7.96 0.26
CA LYS A 62 6.05 -7.60 -1.03
C LYS A 62 4.98 -6.52 -0.87
N LEU A 63 4.19 -6.58 0.20
CA LEU A 63 3.19 -5.56 0.51
C LEU A 63 3.84 -4.20 0.79
N GLN A 64 4.86 -4.20 1.66
CA GLN A 64 5.63 -3.00 2.02
C GLN A 64 6.31 -2.37 0.79
N ASP A 65 6.93 -3.18 -0.07
CA ASP A 65 7.57 -2.70 -1.29
C ASP A 65 6.55 -2.04 -2.23
N ALA A 66 5.37 -2.65 -2.37
CA ALA A 66 4.30 -2.10 -3.20
C ALA A 66 3.75 -0.78 -2.64
N GLU A 67 3.55 -0.66 -1.32
CA GLU A 67 3.13 0.59 -0.68
C GLU A 67 4.21 1.68 -0.82
N SER A 68 5.48 1.32 -0.62
CA SER A 68 6.60 2.26 -0.75
C SER A 68 6.70 2.82 -2.17
N LEU A 69 6.50 1.98 -3.19
CA LEU A 69 6.45 2.40 -4.59
C LEU A 69 5.25 3.29 -4.89
N ALA A 70 4.07 2.98 -4.32
CA ALA A 70 2.88 3.80 -4.49
C ALA A 70 3.08 5.21 -3.90
N TRP A 71 3.65 5.31 -2.71
CA TRP A 71 3.98 6.59 -2.09
C TRP A 71 5.02 7.38 -2.88
N ALA A 72 6.09 6.73 -3.35
CA ALA A 72 7.09 7.40 -4.18
C ALA A 72 6.48 7.97 -5.48
N ALA A 73 5.53 7.26 -6.09
CA ALA A 73 4.82 7.75 -7.27
C ALA A 73 3.90 8.95 -6.95
N GLU A 74 3.21 8.91 -5.80
CA GLU A 74 2.41 10.05 -5.31
C GLU A 74 3.27 11.28 -5.06
N GLU A 75 4.42 11.15 -4.39
CA GLU A 75 5.35 12.27 -4.14
C GLU A 75 5.86 12.92 -5.44
N VAL A 76 6.19 12.12 -6.45
CA VAL A 76 6.60 12.62 -7.77
C VAL A 76 5.46 13.39 -8.45
N SER A 77 4.22 12.90 -8.34
CA SER A 77 3.06 13.60 -8.91
C SER A 77 2.76 14.92 -8.21
N VAL A 78 2.87 14.98 -6.87
CA VAL A 78 2.69 16.21 -6.08
C VAL A 78 3.75 17.26 -6.43
N GLN A 79 5.02 16.85 -6.60
CA GLN A 79 6.09 17.77 -7.00
C GLN A 79 5.88 18.34 -8.41
N LYS A 80 5.24 17.59 -9.31
CA LYS A 80 4.95 18.02 -10.67
C LYS A 80 3.76 19.00 -10.74
N ASP A 81 2.78 18.84 -9.86
CA ASP A 81 1.55 19.65 -9.79
C ASP A 81 1.64 20.83 -8.81
N GLY A 82 2.80 20.98 -8.15
CA GLY A 82 3.14 22.14 -7.34
C GLY A 82 3.25 23.41 -8.19
N MET A 83 2.11 23.99 -8.57
CA MET A 83 1.99 25.42 -8.85
C MET A 83 2.64 26.16 -7.68
N ASP A 84 3.65 26.95 -8.00
CA ASP A 84 4.38 27.78 -7.05
C ASP A 84 3.41 28.70 -6.28
N VAL A 85 3.11 28.34 -5.03
CA VAL A 85 2.25 29.15 -4.14
C VAL A 85 2.93 30.49 -3.81
N SER A 86 4.20 30.67 -4.16
CA SER A 86 4.92 31.94 -4.00
C SER A 86 4.37 33.06 -4.89
N ASP A 87 3.74 32.73 -6.03
CA ASP A 87 3.14 33.72 -6.93
C ASP A 87 1.86 34.36 -6.37
N PHE A 88 1.21 33.74 -5.37
CA PHE A 88 0.05 34.32 -4.71
C PHE A 88 0.41 35.39 -3.68
N HIS A 89 1.65 35.43 -3.18
CA HIS A 89 2.06 36.44 -2.20
C HIS A 89 2.49 37.77 -2.86
N THR A 90 3.04 37.71 -4.07
CA THR A 90 3.49 38.91 -4.81
C THR A 90 2.33 39.81 -5.25
N ARG A 91 1.13 39.26 -5.53
CA ARG A 91 -0.03 40.07 -5.92
C ARG A 91 -0.74 40.79 -4.77
N ARG A 92 -0.55 40.38 -3.50
CA ARG A 92 -1.17 41.06 -2.35
C ARG A 92 -0.36 42.24 -1.81
N LEU A 93 0.93 42.33 -2.10
CA LEU A 93 1.80 43.41 -1.63
C LEU A 93 1.81 44.63 -2.56
N ALA A 94 1.41 44.49 -3.82
CA ALA A 94 1.38 45.61 -4.77
C ALA A 94 0.18 46.57 -4.59
N THR A 95 -0.88 46.18 -3.86
CA THR A 95 -2.14 46.94 -3.81
C THR A 95 -2.27 47.87 -2.60
N PHE A 96 -1.41 47.75 -1.58
CA PHE A 96 -1.53 48.54 -0.33
C PHE A 96 -0.36 49.49 -0.07
N GLY A 97 0.52 49.70 -1.06
CA GLY A 97 1.83 50.32 -0.88
C GLY A 97 2.00 51.74 -1.43
N THR A 98 0.97 52.55 -1.63
CA THR A 98 1.16 53.99 -1.92
C THR A 98 -0.06 54.82 -1.48
N HIS A 99 0.03 55.46 -0.32
CA HIS A 99 -0.32 56.87 -0.11
C HIS A 99 -0.08 57.26 1.36
N GLY A 100 1.01 57.98 1.61
CA GLY A 100 1.27 58.66 2.88
C GLY A 100 2.59 59.44 2.81
N HIS A 101 2.48 60.76 2.99
CA HIS A 101 3.53 61.80 2.93
C HIS A 101 3.91 62.23 1.50
N ASN A 102 3.75 63.50 1.11
CA ASN A 102 4.05 64.75 1.81
C ASN A 102 3.04 65.85 1.48
#